data_AF-A0A8H3YRK0-F1
#
_entry.id   AF-A0A8H3YRK0-F1
#
_cell.length_a   1.000
_cell.length_b   1.000
_cell.length_c   1.000
_cell.angle_alpha   90.00
_cell.angle_beta   90.00
_cell.angle_gamma   90.00
#
_symmetry.space_group_name_H-M   'P 1'
#
loop_
_entity.id
_entity.type
_entity.pdbx_description
1 polymer ?
#
loop_
_entity_poly.entity_id
_entity_poly.type
_entity_poly.pdbx_seq_one_letter_code
_entity_poly.pdbx_strand_id
1 'polypeptide(L)'
;MGSFKMVQDEKTSNLSRDVKNSLTSIPILLCCFTAGLIDSSTFNAWGVFATMQTGNMVIMGLGASHQPAGHPRAWLQALVAIFFFFFGALFTARVTTFLSPLRHTTLAFSFFIQTALLVTAAALVQSGVIPGIGHCVEKAHAPSNNLLAAMQSVTARQLGLNEIPTTVITSVLTDLGNDGELFAGPLKNWKRNRRFLAVVCILLGAIIGGWLSRTGNVYFRQQTPAAPAEDPPLAKFGDVVPIAGRMERTDQDFVDGLVIDLFSPSNRTFTVTQNLRPLAGNFVSGSTGGTFMAMSNYSYIIKTSDQAQDLIAKVELPYDPVTLAGAGIEPANTYVGRLSADRTSWAIDETRRNVHVSENKTRIVKMESLDGEFILLARRNIDNANVFVQYGFGETRTANFSGGVGVQEVEFVDGLRFSVQSADPLRLNVDLKFGVAKEMVPSGMQSLYAFTWVVNTTNAQNATLAKADVIFPINQALVQKMAGGGGAKVLPAKRPLGAPGTKAFEVMNRDGFGGALKALASSGGAKVRAAGVEGLDGEYILLVETAGSVAPTKPAGETREGKIGKVSGEED
;
A
#
# COMPACT_ATOMS: atom_id res chain seq x y z
N MET A 1 14.49 62.09 -64.09
CA MET A 1 15.00 62.19 -62.71
C MET A 1 14.01 61.45 -61.83
N GLY A 2 14.20 60.14 -61.68
CA GLY A 2 13.28 59.25 -60.98
C GLY A 2 13.70 59.02 -59.54
N SER A 3 12.69 58.66 -58.75
CA SER A 3 12.73 57.83 -57.54
C SER A 3 13.51 58.37 -56.33
N PHE A 4 12.78 58.77 -55.28
CA PHE A 4 13.02 58.34 -53.88
C PHE A 4 11.97 58.99 -52.96
N LYS A 5 10.82 58.33 -52.73
CA LYS A 5 9.95 58.49 -51.54
C LYS A 5 8.66 57.72 -51.80
N MET A 6 8.66 56.42 -51.53
CA MET A 6 7.44 55.59 -51.33
C MET A 6 7.85 54.15 -51.01
N VAL A 7 8.55 53.89 -49.89
CA VAL A 7 8.69 52.49 -49.37
C VAL A 7 8.82 52.38 -47.84
N GLN A 8 8.75 53.46 -47.03
CA GLN A 8 9.10 53.32 -45.59
C GLN A 8 7.93 53.34 -44.58
N ASP A 9 6.72 53.80 -44.94
CA ASP A 9 5.63 53.98 -43.96
C ASP A 9 4.52 52.92 -43.98
N GLU A 10 4.57 51.91 -44.85
CA GLU A 10 3.50 50.91 -44.96
C GLU A 10 3.67 49.71 -43.99
N LYS A 11 4.87 49.50 -43.43
CA LYS A 11 5.16 48.34 -42.55
C LYS A 11 4.75 48.53 -41.09
N THR A 12 4.69 49.76 -40.58
CA THR A 12 4.31 50.04 -39.17
C THR A 12 2.80 50.12 -38.96
N SER A 13 2.01 50.27 -40.04
CA SER A 13 0.55 50.40 -39.99
C SER A 13 -0.21 49.10 -39.66
N ASN A 14 0.37 47.91 -39.88
CA ASN A 14 -0.35 46.65 -39.68
C ASN A 14 -0.26 46.10 -38.24
N LEU A 15 0.75 46.51 -37.48
CA LEU A 15 0.99 46.02 -36.11
C LEU A 15 0.11 46.70 -35.04
N SER A 16 -0.36 47.92 -35.31
CA SER A 16 -1.21 48.70 -34.38
C SER A 16 -2.71 48.54 -34.63
N ARG A 17 -3.11 47.73 -35.62
CA ARG A 17 -4.51 47.43 -35.92
C ARG A 17 -5.09 46.41 -34.94
N ASP A 18 -6.38 46.50 -34.69
CA ASP A 18 -7.10 45.50 -33.91
C ASP A 18 -7.32 44.23 -34.73
N VAL A 19 -7.18 43.07 -34.09
CA VAL A 19 -7.40 41.76 -34.74
C VAL A 19 -8.86 41.66 -35.21
N LYS A 20 -9.07 41.54 -36.53
CA LYS A 20 -10.37 41.16 -37.12
C LYS A 20 -10.25 39.81 -37.85
N ASN A 21 -11.33 39.02 -37.79
CA ASN A 21 -11.68 37.86 -38.63
C ASN A 21 -11.19 36.43 -38.27
N SER A 22 -11.92 35.49 -38.88
CA SER A 22 -12.25 34.10 -38.53
C SER A 22 -11.12 33.11 -38.20
N LEU A 23 -9.85 33.51 -38.33
CA LEU A 23 -8.68 32.64 -38.14
C LEU A 23 -8.07 32.75 -36.73
N THR A 24 -8.54 33.66 -35.88
CA THR A 24 -8.11 33.79 -34.46
C THR A 24 -8.27 32.49 -33.66
N SER A 25 -9.09 31.55 -34.12
CA SER A 25 -9.26 30.24 -33.48
C SER A 25 -8.01 29.35 -33.58
N ILE A 26 -7.18 29.50 -34.62
CA ILE A 26 -5.97 28.67 -34.82
C ILE A 26 -4.94 28.85 -33.68
N PRO A 27 -4.50 30.08 -33.35
CA PRO A 27 -3.54 30.26 -32.25
C PRO A 27 -4.12 29.84 -30.90
N ILE A 28 -5.43 29.98 -30.66
CA ILE A 28 -6.06 29.52 -29.42
C ILE A 28 -6.11 27.99 -29.35
N LEU A 29 -6.34 27.30 -30.47
CA LEU A 29 -6.27 25.83 -30.52
C LEU A 29 -4.85 25.31 -30.30
N LEU A 30 -3.83 26.01 -30.80
CA LEU A 30 -2.43 25.73 -30.47
C LEU A 30 -2.17 25.94 -28.98
N CYS A 31 -2.72 26.99 -28.37
CA CYS A 31 -2.69 27.20 -26.93
C CYS A 31 -3.38 26.06 -26.15
N CYS A 32 -4.48 25.51 -26.64
CA CYS A 32 -5.12 24.33 -26.07
C CYS A 32 -4.18 23.10 -26.12
N PHE A 33 -3.48 22.91 -27.24
CA PHE A 33 -2.49 21.85 -27.37
C PHE A 33 -1.31 22.03 -26.40
N THR A 34 -0.75 23.24 -26.29
CA THR A 34 0.34 23.53 -25.35
C THR A 34 -0.10 23.42 -23.89
N ALA A 35 -1.35 23.77 -23.57
CA ALA A 35 -1.91 23.58 -22.23
C ALA A 35 -1.88 22.09 -21.82
N GLY A 36 -2.31 21.19 -22.71
CA GLY A 36 -2.25 19.74 -22.47
C GLY A 36 -0.81 19.22 -22.28
N LEU A 37 0.13 19.69 -23.11
CA LEU A 37 1.55 19.36 -22.98
C LEU A 37 2.13 19.78 -21.62
N ILE A 38 1.89 21.03 -21.24
CA ILE A 38 2.40 21.60 -19.98
C ILE A 38 1.76 20.86 -18.81
N ASP A 39 0.44 20.68 -18.77
CA ASP A 39 -0.22 20.01 -17.65
C ASP A 39 0.23 18.55 -17.47
N SER A 40 0.41 17.82 -18.58
CA SER A 40 0.95 16.45 -18.49
C SER A 40 2.36 16.43 -17.89
N SER A 41 3.23 17.36 -18.31
CA SER A 41 4.60 17.42 -17.81
C SER A 41 4.68 17.91 -16.36
N THR A 42 3.93 18.96 -16.00
CA THR A 42 3.94 19.50 -14.63
C THR A 42 3.29 18.54 -13.63
N PHE A 43 2.22 17.86 -14.02
CA PHE A 43 1.55 16.89 -13.14
C PHE A 43 2.45 15.67 -12.91
N ASN A 44 3.09 15.16 -13.97
CA ASN A 44 4.02 14.04 -13.84
C ASN A 44 5.25 14.40 -12.98
N ALA A 45 5.82 15.60 -13.18
CA ALA A 45 6.98 16.05 -12.43
C ALA A 45 6.64 16.40 -10.96
N TRP A 46 5.66 17.27 -10.74
CA TRP A 46 5.40 17.91 -9.44
C TRP A 46 4.06 17.54 -8.80
N GLY A 47 3.20 16.77 -9.46
CA GLY A 47 1.90 16.37 -8.91
C GLY A 47 0.84 17.47 -8.93
N VAL A 48 1.08 18.55 -9.69
CA VAL A 48 0.17 19.70 -9.82
C VAL A 48 0.01 20.13 -11.27
N PHE A 49 -1.13 20.74 -11.58
CA PHE A 49 -1.44 21.23 -12.93
C PHE A 49 -1.02 22.70 -13.07
N ALA A 50 -0.54 23.09 -14.25
CA ALA A 50 -0.26 24.49 -14.55
C ALA A 50 -1.55 25.25 -14.94
N THR A 51 -2.46 24.59 -15.65
CA THR A 51 -3.67 25.21 -16.23
C THR A 51 -4.96 24.81 -15.51
N MET A 52 -5.04 23.59 -14.95
CA MET A 52 -6.24 23.06 -14.29
C MET A 52 -6.31 23.41 -12.79
N GLN A 53 -6.70 24.64 -12.48
CA GLN A 53 -6.77 25.13 -11.09
C GLN A 53 -7.83 24.44 -10.23
N THR A 54 -8.92 23.93 -10.83
CA THR A 54 -9.92 23.12 -10.10
C THR A 54 -9.30 21.85 -9.52
N GLY A 55 -8.41 21.19 -10.26
CA GLY A 55 -7.68 20.01 -9.78
C GLY A 55 -6.73 20.36 -8.64
N ASN A 56 -5.99 21.46 -8.77
CA ASN A 56 -5.11 21.95 -7.71
C ASN A 56 -5.88 22.30 -6.42
N MET A 57 -7.09 22.86 -6.54
CA MET A 57 -7.94 23.15 -5.38
C MET A 57 -8.35 21.89 -4.63
N VAL A 58 -8.66 20.80 -5.34
CA VAL A 58 -8.94 19.48 -4.73
C VAL A 58 -7.67 18.91 -4.07
N ILE A 59 -6.51 18.99 -4.72
CA ILE A 59 -5.23 18.51 -4.16
C ILE A 59 -4.90 19.26 -2.86
N MET A 60 -5.12 20.58 -2.84
CA MET A 60 -4.96 21.39 -1.63
C MET A 60 -5.90 20.92 -0.51
N GLY A 61 -7.17 20.63 -0.83
CA GLY A 61 -8.16 20.14 0.14
C GLY A 61 -7.84 18.75 0.69
N LEU A 62 -7.42 17.81 -0.17
CA LEU A 62 -7.00 16.46 0.25
C LEU A 62 -5.80 16.50 1.21
N GLY A 63 -4.96 17.53 1.10
CA GLY A 63 -3.91 17.86 2.05
C GLY A 63 -4.36 17.96 3.51
N ALA A 64 -5.54 18.53 3.76
CA ALA A 64 -6.08 18.67 5.12
C ALA A 64 -6.36 17.30 5.77
N SER A 65 -6.65 16.28 4.95
CA SER A 65 -6.89 14.90 5.38
C SER A 65 -5.66 14.01 5.30
N HIS A 66 -4.48 14.56 4.96
CA HIS A 66 -3.24 13.81 4.70
C HIS A 66 -3.39 12.72 3.62
N GLN A 67 -4.21 12.99 2.59
CA GLN A 67 -4.45 12.08 1.47
C GLN A 67 -3.86 12.64 0.17
N PRO A 68 -3.31 11.78 -0.71
CA PRO A 68 -3.03 10.35 -0.54
C PRO A 68 -1.78 10.08 0.34
N ALA A 69 -1.77 8.93 1.03
CA ALA A 69 -0.65 8.50 1.87
C ALA A 69 0.64 8.33 1.03
N GLY A 70 1.65 9.17 1.28
CA GLY A 70 2.91 9.19 0.53
C GLY A 70 3.31 10.57 -0.03
N HIS A 71 2.39 11.55 -0.06
CA HIS A 71 2.66 12.90 -0.59
C HIS A 71 2.34 14.04 0.41
N PRO A 72 3.07 14.16 1.54
CA PRO A 72 2.72 15.08 2.63
C PRO A 72 2.76 16.57 2.28
N ARG A 73 3.44 16.98 1.20
CA ARG A 73 3.58 18.39 0.78
C ARG A 73 2.82 18.75 -0.51
N ALA A 74 2.01 17.84 -1.07
CA ALA A 74 1.26 18.10 -2.30
C ALA A 74 0.32 19.32 -2.19
N TRP A 75 -0.24 19.53 -1.00
CA TRP A 75 -1.12 20.66 -0.71
C TRP A 75 -0.42 22.02 -0.84
N LEU A 76 0.86 22.09 -0.44
CA LEU A 76 1.65 23.32 -0.50
C LEU A 76 2.01 23.66 -1.94
N GLN A 77 2.37 22.65 -2.74
CA GLN A 77 2.64 22.83 -4.17
C GLN A 77 1.38 23.30 -4.92
N ALA A 78 0.23 22.72 -4.59
CA ALA A 78 -1.05 23.13 -5.17
C ALA A 78 -1.42 24.57 -4.77
N LEU A 79 -1.16 24.97 -3.52
CA LEU A 79 -1.36 26.35 -3.06
C LEU A 79 -0.47 27.33 -3.83
N VAL A 80 0.81 27.00 -4.03
CA VAL A 80 1.74 27.82 -4.82
C VAL A 80 1.26 27.92 -6.28
N ALA A 81 0.81 26.82 -6.88
CA ALA A 81 0.26 26.82 -8.24
C ALA A 81 -0.94 27.78 -8.38
N ILE A 82 -1.90 27.70 -7.44
CA ILE A 82 -3.09 28.58 -7.40
C ILE A 82 -2.69 30.04 -7.24
N PHE A 83 -1.77 30.33 -6.31
CA PHE A 83 -1.31 31.69 -6.04
C PHE A 83 -0.67 32.33 -7.28
N PHE A 84 0.30 31.65 -7.90
CA PHE A 84 0.99 32.19 -9.08
C PHE A 84 0.09 32.29 -10.31
N PHE A 85 -0.88 31.37 -10.46
CA PHE A 85 -1.90 31.50 -11.51
C PHE A 85 -2.76 32.74 -11.30
N PHE A 86 -3.24 32.98 -10.07
CA PHE A 86 -4.05 34.16 -9.75
C PHE A 86 -3.29 35.47 -9.97
N PHE A 87 -2.03 35.55 -9.51
CA PHE A 87 -1.19 36.72 -9.73
C PHE A 87 -0.88 36.95 -11.22
N GLY A 88 -0.64 35.90 -11.99
CA GLY A 88 -0.46 36.01 -13.44
C GLY A 88 -1.70 36.51 -14.16
N ALA A 89 -2.88 36.04 -13.75
CA ALA A 89 -4.14 36.51 -14.31
C ALA A 89 -4.37 37.99 -13.99
N LEU A 90 -4.13 38.41 -12.75
CA LEU A 90 -4.23 39.81 -12.33
C LEU A 90 -3.26 40.70 -13.11
N PHE A 91 -1.98 40.32 -13.16
CA PHE A 91 -0.95 41.08 -13.86
C PHE A 91 -1.28 41.24 -15.34
N THR A 92 -1.62 40.15 -16.01
CA THR A 92 -1.97 40.16 -17.44
C THR A 92 -3.19 41.01 -17.70
N ALA A 93 -4.25 40.86 -16.91
CA ALA A 93 -5.47 41.64 -17.06
C ALA A 93 -5.21 43.15 -16.94
N ARG A 94 -4.35 43.57 -15.99
CA ARG A 94 -4.00 44.99 -15.81
C ARG A 94 -3.13 45.53 -16.95
N VAL A 95 -2.10 44.80 -17.35
CA VAL A 95 -1.15 45.21 -18.41
C VAL A 95 -1.85 45.29 -19.77
N THR A 96 -2.68 44.31 -20.11
CA THR A 96 -3.42 44.28 -21.39
C THR A 96 -4.52 45.33 -21.46
N THR A 97 -5.15 45.68 -20.34
CA THR A 97 -6.10 46.80 -20.27
C THR A 97 -5.39 48.15 -20.51
N PHE A 98 -4.16 48.30 -20.01
CA PHE A 98 -3.35 49.50 -20.25
C PHE A 98 -2.84 49.62 -21.69
N LEU A 99 -2.43 48.50 -22.31
CA LEU A 99 -1.82 48.47 -23.65
C LEU A 99 -2.82 48.33 -24.81
N SER A 100 -4.12 48.26 -24.51
CA SER A 100 -5.22 47.86 -25.41
C SER A 100 -5.17 46.36 -25.78
N PRO A 101 -6.21 45.58 -25.45
CA PRO A 101 -6.16 44.11 -25.45
C PRO A 101 -6.23 43.46 -26.84
N LEU A 102 -6.67 44.19 -27.87
CA LEU A 102 -6.89 43.64 -29.23
C LEU A 102 -5.80 44.02 -30.23
N ARG A 103 -4.79 44.80 -29.83
CA ARG A 103 -3.68 45.18 -30.70
C ARG A 103 -2.76 44.00 -30.97
N HIS A 104 -2.34 43.81 -32.23
CA HIS A 104 -1.39 42.77 -32.60
C HIS A 104 -0.07 42.86 -31.82
N THR A 105 0.42 44.06 -31.51
CA THR A 105 1.61 44.28 -30.67
C THR A 105 1.45 43.76 -29.25
N THR A 106 0.30 44.01 -28.61
CA THR A 106 -0.01 43.53 -27.26
C THR A 106 -0.06 42.00 -27.21
N LEU A 107 -0.66 41.37 -28.22
CA LEU A 107 -0.71 39.92 -28.36
C LEU A 107 0.67 39.31 -28.62
N ALA A 108 1.44 39.88 -29.56
CA ALA A 108 2.80 39.43 -29.85
C ALA A 108 3.71 39.54 -28.62
N PHE A 109 3.58 40.62 -27.85
CA PHE A 109 4.31 40.81 -26.61
C PHE A 109 3.89 39.80 -25.52
N SER A 110 2.60 39.50 -25.38
CA SER A 110 2.10 38.47 -24.46
C SER A 110 2.69 37.09 -24.80
N PHE A 111 2.65 36.69 -26.08
CA PHE A 111 3.25 35.42 -26.53
C PHE A 111 4.77 35.39 -26.37
N PHE A 112 5.45 36.52 -26.54
CA PHE A 112 6.89 36.63 -26.31
C PHE A 112 7.25 36.39 -24.84
N ILE A 113 6.55 37.04 -23.90
CA ILE A 113 6.77 36.82 -22.45
C ILE A 113 6.43 35.37 -22.07
N GLN A 114 5.33 34.81 -22.58
CA GLN A 114 4.97 33.41 -22.36
C GLN A 114 6.11 32.49 -22.84
N THR A 115 6.64 32.69 -24.04
CA THR A 115 7.75 31.89 -24.58
C THR A 115 9.01 32.04 -23.71
N ALA A 116 9.35 33.25 -23.28
CA ALA A 116 10.52 33.49 -22.41
C ALA A 116 10.41 32.78 -21.05
N LEU A 117 9.21 32.78 -20.43
CA LEU A 117 8.97 32.06 -19.19
C LEU A 117 9.05 30.54 -19.38
N LEU A 118 8.54 30.02 -20.49
CA LEU A 118 8.63 28.59 -20.81
C LEU A 118 10.09 28.15 -21.01
N VAL A 119 10.88 28.93 -21.75
CA VAL A 119 12.31 28.65 -21.96
C VAL A 119 13.07 28.75 -20.63
N THR A 120 12.76 29.74 -19.79
CA THR A 120 13.36 29.84 -18.45
C THR A 120 13.01 28.63 -17.59
N ALA A 121 11.75 28.19 -17.60
CA ALA A 121 11.32 27.00 -16.86
C ALA A 121 12.05 25.74 -17.35
N ALA A 122 12.15 25.54 -18.66
CA ALA A 122 12.91 24.43 -19.25
C ALA A 122 14.39 24.48 -18.88
N ALA A 123 15.00 25.67 -18.90
CA ALA A 123 16.40 25.87 -18.51
C ALA A 123 16.65 25.58 -17.02
N LEU A 124 15.73 25.98 -16.13
CA LEU A 124 15.81 25.70 -14.69
C LEU A 124 15.65 24.21 -14.36
N VAL A 125 14.84 23.49 -15.14
CA VAL A 125 14.71 22.03 -15.02
C VAL A 125 15.95 21.34 -15.57
N GLN A 126 16.48 21.80 -16.72
CA GLN A 126 17.69 21.24 -17.33
C GLN A 126 18.94 21.44 -16.46
N SER A 127 19.04 22.58 -15.76
CA SER A 127 20.17 22.89 -14.90
C SER A 127 20.15 22.16 -13.54
N GLY A 128 19.10 21.40 -13.25
CA GLY A 128 18.95 20.65 -12.00
C GLY A 128 18.62 21.51 -10.77
N VAL A 129 18.40 22.82 -10.94
CA VAL A 129 17.99 23.73 -9.85
C VAL A 129 16.58 23.37 -9.37
N ILE A 130 15.72 22.90 -10.28
CA ILE A 130 14.40 22.38 -9.97
C ILE A 130 14.40 20.86 -10.24
N PRO A 131 13.99 20.02 -9.27
CA PRO A 131 13.97 18.58 -9.48
C PRO A 131 13.00 18.21 -10.61
N GLY A 132 13.55 17.59 -11.66
CA GLY A 132 12.79 17.02 -12.77
C GLY A 132 12.17 15.66 -12.44
N ILE A 133 11.65 15.00 -13.47
CA ILE A 133 11.03 13.67 -13.35
C ILE A 133 12.13 12.65 -12.97
N GLY A 134 12.09 12.11 -11.73
CA GLY A 134 12.98 11.03 -11.28
C GLY A 134 13.77 11.26 -9.99
N HIS A 135 13.78 12.46 -9.39
CA HIS A 135 14.49 12.69 -8.11
C HIS A 135 13.54 12.54 -6.90
N CYS A 136 13.88 11.63 -5.98
CA CYS A 136 13.09 11.28 -4.79
C CYS A 136 13.24 12.26 -3.61
N VAL A 137 13.82 13.44 -3.82
CA VAL A 137 13.99 14.45 -2.78
C VAL A 137 13.16 15.68 -3.17
N GLU A 138 12.19 15.99 -2.32
CA GLU A 138 11.46 17.25 -2.20
C GLU A 138 11.22 18.02 -3.52
N LYS A 139 10.12 17.67 -4.19
CA LYS A 139 9.69 18.26 -5.47
C LYS A 139 9.42 19.77 -5.32
N ALA A 140 10.41 20.64 -5.53
CA ALA A 140 10.16 22.08 -5.66
C ALA A 140 9.41 22.35 -6.98
N HIS A 141 8.22 22.94 -6.92
CA HIS A 141 7.37 23.21 -8.10
C HIS A 141 7.85 24.45 -8.85
N ALA A 142 7.85 24.42 -10.19
CA ALA A 142 8.21 25.55 -11.04
C ALA A 142 7.01 26.54 -11.16
N PRO A 143 7.02 27.71 -10.48
CA PRO A 143 5.86 28.59 -10.42
C PRO A 143 5.60 29.32 -11.75
N SER A 144 6.64 29.50 -12.56
CA SER A 144 6.62 30.20 -13.85
C SER A 144 5.63 29.61 -14.86
N ASN A 145 5.41 28.30 -14.83
CA ASN A 145 4.44 27.62 -15.72
C ASN A 145 2.99 28.04 -15.43
N ASN A 146 2.66 28.32 -14.15
CA ASN A 146 1.33 28.77 -13.73
C ASN A 146 1.09 30.22 -14.12
N LEU A 147 2.15 31.04 -14.04
CA LEU A 147 2.12 32.43 -14.51
C LEU A 147 1.81 32.47 -16.00
N LEU A 148 2.54 31.70 -16.81
CA LEU A 148 2.32 31.55 -18.25
C LEU A 148 0.89 31.09 -18.57
N ALA A 149 0.43 30.01 -17.93
CA ALA A 149 -0.91 29.46 -18.13
C ALA A 149 -2.01 30.50 -17.84
N ALA A 150 -1.81 31.34 -16.82
CA ALA A 150 -2.72 32.43 -16.50
C ALA A 150 -2.74 33.52 -17.58
N MET A 151 -1.56 33.90 -18.12
CA MET A 151 -1.50 34.88 -19.22
C MET A 151 -2.21 34.37 -20.48
N GLN A 152 -2.02 33.09 -20.80
CA GLN A 152 -2.69 32.42 -21.91
C GLN A 152 -4.22 32.40 -21.71
N SER A 153 -4.68 32.14 -20.49
CA SER A 153 -6.11 32.14 -20.15
C SER A 153 -6.76 33.52 -20.28
N VAL A 154 -6.08 34.58 -19.83
CA VAL A 154 -6.60 35.96 -19.94
C VAL A 154 -6.62 36.42 -21.39
N THR A 155 -5.55 36.12 -22.14
CA THR A 155 -5.43 36.49 -23.56
C THR A 155 -6.54 35.81 -24.40
N ALA A 156 -6.84 34.53 -24.15
CA ALA A 156 -7.91 33.82 -24.85
C ALA A 156 -9.29 34.44 -24.60
N ARG A 157 -9.58 34.87 -23.37
CA ARG A 157 -10.85 35.54 -23.01
C ARG A 157 -10.97 36.93 -23.65
N GLN A 158 -9.87 37.66 -23.74
CA GLN A 158 -9.85 38.99 -24.36
C GLN A 158 -10.05 38.98 -25.87
N LEU A 159 -9.68 37.88 -26.54
CA LEU A 159 -9.93 37.67 -27.97
C LEU A 159 -11.40 37.34 -28.30
N GLY A 160 -12.29 37.28 -27.31
CA GLY A 160 -13.73 37.10 -27.50
C GLY A 160 -14.16 35.67 -27.90
N LEU A 161 -13.22 34.73 -27.96
CA LEU A 161 -13.48 33.30 -28.23
C LEU A 161 -13.73 32.54 -26.92
N ASN A 162 -14.73 32.98 -26.17
CA ASN A 162 -15.08 32.40 -24.86
C ASN A 162 -15.54 30.94 -24.97
N GLU A 163 -15.88 30.46 -26.17
CA GLU A 163 -16.22 29.07 -26.43
C GLU A 163 -15.01 28.11 -26.42
N ILE A 164 -13.77 28.62 -26.47
CA ILE A 164 -12.54 27.83 -26.37
C ILE A 164 -11.79 28.23 -25.08
N PRO A 165 -12.18 27.70 -23.92
CA PRO A 165 -11.38 27.89 -22.73
C PRO A 165 -10.07 27.13 -22.89
N THR A 166 -8.95 27.87 -22.89
CA THR A 166 -7.60 27.31 -22.77
C THR A 166 -7.35 26.73 -21.37
N THR A 167 -8.30 26.91 -20.45
CA THR A 167 -8.29 26.46 -19.06
C THR A 167 -9.66 25.90 -18.68
N VAL A 168 -9.72 24.65 -18.21
CA VAL A 168 -10.95 23.91 -17.83
C VAL A 168 -11.81 23.46 -19.02
N ILE A 169 -11.92 22.13 -19.18
CA ILE A 169 -12.68 21.48 -20.26
C ILE A 169 -14.16 21.25 -19.87
N THR A 170 -14.48 21.23 -18.58
CA THR A 170 -15.79 20.78 -18.07
C THR A 170 -16.97 21.54 -18.70
N SER A 171 -16.91 22.87 -18.77
CA SER A 171 -17.97 23.67 -19.40
C SER A 171 -18.07 23.41 -20.90
N VAL A 172 -16.96 23.12 -21.59
CA VAL A 172 -16.93 22.80 -23.03
C VAL A 172 -17.63 21.48 -23.31
N LEU A 173 -17.40 20.46 -22.48
CA LEU A 173 -18.05 19.17 -22.60
C LEU A 173 -19.56 19.27 -22.35
N THR A 174 -19.97 20.02 -21.32
CA THR A 174 -21.39 20.30 -21.05
C THR A 174 -22.04 21.08 -22.19
N ASP A 175 -21.36 22.10 -22.70
CA ASP A 175 -21.81 22.90 -23.85
C ASP A 175 -21.92 22.08 -25.14
N LEU A 176 -21.06 21.07 -25.32
CA LEU A 176 -21.07 20.16 -26.47
C LEU A 176 -22.22 19.14 -26.33
N GLY A 177 -22.44 18.60 -25.14
CA GLY A 177 -23.53 17.65 -24.86
C GLY A 177 -24.92 18.28 -24.97
N ASN A 178 -25.05 19.58 -24.66
CA ASN A 178 -26.28 20.35 -24.80
C ASN A 178 -26.49 20.94 -26.21
N ASP A 179 -25.58 20.71 -27.16
CA ASP A 179 -25.72 21.22 -28.53
C ASP A 179 -26.74 20.39 -29.31
N GLY A 180 -27.90 20.97 -29.62
CA GLY A 180 -28.96 20.32 -30.40
C GLY A 180 -28.53 19.95 -31.84
N GLU A 181 -27.42 20.50 -32.33
CA GLU A 181 -26.83 20.15 -33.61
C GLU A 181 -25.55 19.31 -33.47
N LEU A 182 -25.36 18.58 -32.36
CA LEU A 182 -24.15 17.81 -32.10
C LEU A 182 -23.76 16.87 -33.26
N PHE A 183 -24.74 16.19 -33.87
CA PHE A 183 -24.54 15.26 -34.98
C PHE A 183 -24.72 15.88 -36.38
N ALA A 184 -24.95 17.19 -36.47
CA ALA A 184 -25.08 17.85 -37.77
C ALA A 184 -23.73 17.87 -38.52
N GLY A 185 -23.76 17.98 -39.86
CA GLY A 185 -22.54 18.05 -40.66
C GLY A 185 -21.57 19.16 -40.21
N PRO A 186 -20.25 19.00 -40.41
CA PRO A 186 -19.22 19.92 -39.91
C PRO A 186 -19.35 21.35 -40.45
N LEU A 187 -20.03 21.57 -41.57
CA LEU A 187 -20.17 22.92 -42.14
C LEU A 187 -21.27 23.77 -41.48
N LYS A 188 -22.11 23.17 -40.62
CA LYS A 188 -23.31 23.82 -40.07
C LYS A 188 -23.04 24.63 -38.80
N ASN A 189 -22.17 24.13 -37.92
CA ASN A 189 -21.90 24.75 -36.62
C ASN A 189 -20.39 24.87 -36.36
N TRP A 190 -19.81 26.01 -36.74
CA TRP A 190 -18.40 26.32 -36.55
C TRP A 190 -17.99 26.47 -35.08
N LYS A 191 -18.91 26.92 -34.21
CA LYS A 191 -18.63 27.06 -32.77
C LYS A 191 -18.48 25.70 -32.09
N ARG A 192 -19.36 24.75 -32.42
CA ARG A 192 -19.28 23.34 -32.00
C ARG A 192 -17.97 22.70 -32.45
N ASN A 193 -17.60 22.88 -33.71
CA ASN A 193 -16.34 22.31 -34.22
C ASN A 193 -15.11 22.83 -33.48
N ARG A 194 -15.09 24.12 -33.13
CA ARG A 194 -14.01 24.72 -32.35
C ARG A 194 -13.94 24.15 -30.94
N ARG A 195 -15.08 23.97 -30.27
CA ARG A 195 -15.18 23.31 -28.96
C ARG A 195 -14.66 21.87 -29.00
N PHE A 196 -15.12 21.10 -29.99
CA PHE A 196 -14.67 19.73 -30.19
C PHE A 196 -13.17 19.66 -30.46
N LEU A 197 -12.66 20.50 -31.37
CA LEU A 197 -11.25 20.55 -31.72
C LEU A 197 -10.38 20.98 -30.53
N ALA A 198 -10.86 21.88 -29.66
CA ALA A 198 -10.16 22.26 -28.44
C ALA A 198 -9.97 21.09 -27.48
N VAL A 199 -11.01 20.26 -27.27
CA VAL A 199 -10.92 19.03 -26.47
C VAL A 199 -9.91 18.07 -27.06
N VAL A 200 -9.95 17.86 -28.38
CA VAL A 200 -9.00 17.00 -29.09
C VAL A 200 -7.57 17.52 -28.98
N CYS A 201 -7.34 18.83 -29.15
CA CYS A 201 -6.02 19.45 -29.02
C CYS A 201 -5.45 19.28 -27.60
N ILE A 202 -6.23 19.51 -26.55
CA ILE A 202 -5.75 19.30 -25.17
C ILE A 202 -5.41 17.83 -24.93
N LEU A 203 -6.26 16.90 -25.38
CA LEU A 203 -6.02 15.47 -25.22
C LEU A 203 -4.75 15.02 -25.96
N LEU A 204 -4.58 15.43 -27.22
CA LEU A 204 -3.39 15.11 -28.01
C LEU A 204 -2.13 15.72 -27.38
N GLY A 205 -2.21 16.95 -26.88
CA GLY A 205 -1.12 17.60 -26.15
C GLY A 205 -0.74 16.80 -24.90
N ALA A 206 -1.71 16.37 -24.11
CA ALA A 206 -1.46 15.56 -22.91
C ALA A 206 -0.84 14.19 -23.25
N ILE A 207 -1.34 13.52 -24.29
CA ILE A 207 -0.79 12.24 -24.76
C ILE A 207 0.67 12.43 -25.17
N ILE A 208 0.96 13.39 -26.06
CA ILE A 208 2.32 13.64 -26.55
C ILE A 208 3.24 14.04 -25.38
N GLY A 209 2.76 14.87 -24.45
CA GLY A 209 3.52 15.27 -23.25
C GLY A 209 3.88 14.09 -22.36
N GLY A 210 2.96 13.15 -22.17
CA GLY A 210 3.21 11.90 -21.45
C GLY A 210 4.24 11.01 -22.13
N TRP A 211 4.15 10.85 -23.46
CA TRP A 211 5.14 10.10 -24.24
C TRP A 211 6.53 10.75 -24.21
N LEU A 212 6.61 12.07 -24.39
CA LEU A 212 7.86 12.83 -24.31
C LEU A 212 8.50 12.73 -22.93
N SER A 213 7.70 12.77 -21.87
CA SER A 213 8.16 12.57 -20.49
C SER A 213 8.73 11.17 -20.28
N ARG A 214 8.10 10.14 -20.88
CA ARG A 214 8.59 8.76 -20.83
C ARG A 214 9.92 8.58 -21.57
N THR A 215 10.07 9.16 -22.75
CA THR A 215 11.33 9.11 -23.51
C THR A 215 12.42 9.95 -22.84
N GLY A 216 12.08 11.11 -22.30
CA GLY A 216 13.00 11.98 -21.56
C GLY A 216 13.62 11.27 -20.34
N ASN A 217 12.85 10.49 -19.59
CA ASN A 217 13.37 9.67 -18.50
C ASN A 217 14.41 8.62 -18.95
N VAL A 218 14.27 8.09 -20.16
CA VAL A 218 15.23 7.14 -20.75
C VAL A 218 16.52 7.87 -21.16
N TYR A 219 16.42 9.10 -21.69
CA TYR A 219 17.59 9.90 -22.09
C TYR A 219 18.29 10.62 -20.93
N PHE A 220 17.57 11.11 -19.91
CA PHE A 220 18.18 11.76 -18.74
C PHE A 220 18.89 10.76 -17.82
N ARG A 221 18.40 9.51 -17.74
CA ARG A 221 19.15 8.41 -17.12
C ARG A 221 20.48 8.15 -17.83
N GLN A 222 20.61 8.51 -19.11
CA GLN A 222 21.85 8.40 -19.89
C GLN A 222 22.74 9.65 -19.85
N GLN A 223 22.24 10.84 -19.44
CA GLN A 223 22.95 12.12 -19.59
C GLN A 223 23.40 12.79 -18.30
N THR A 224 22.94 12.38 -17.11
CA THR A 224 23.58 12.81 -15.85
C THR A 224 24.84 11.96 -15.67
N PRO A 225 26.06 12.51 -15.84
CA PRO A 225 27.26 11.75 -15.55
C PRO A 225 27.42 11.75 -14.03
N ALA A 226 26.81 10.78 -13.36
CA ALA A 226 27.61 10.12 -12.34
C ALA A 226 28.85 9.61 -13.07
N ALA A 227 30.04 9.77 -12.47
CA ALA A 227 31.24 9.06 -12.93
C ALA A 227 30.85 7.63 -13.33
N PRO A 228 31.48 7.00 -14.35
CA PRO A 228 31.10 5.67 -14.77
C PRO A 228 31.26 4.70 -13.59
N ALA A 229 30.22 4.57 -12.78
CA ALA A 229 29.84 3.29 -12.28
C ALA A 229 29.39 2.61 -13.57
N GLU A 230 30.18 1.64 -14.04
CA GLU A 230 29.58 0.41 -14.52
C GLU A 230 28.26 0.22 -13.76
N ASP A 231 27.12 0.02 -14.43
CA ASP A 231 25.92 -0.48 -13.74
C ASP A 231 26.46 -1.53 -12.78
N PRO A 232 26.38 -1.33 -11.44
CA PRO A 232 27.15 -2.14 -10.52
C PRO A 232 26.80 -3.56 -10.89
N PRO A 233 27.81 -4.38 -11.23
CA PRO A 233 27.57 -5.66 -11.87
C PRO A 233 26.49 -6.37 -11.06
N LEU A 234 25.40 -6.77 -11.73
CA LEU A 234 24.28 -7.44 -11.09
C LEU A 234 24.84 -8.45 -10.11
N ALA A 235 24.46 -8.30 -8.83
CA ALA A 235 25.06 -9.11 -7.79
C ALA A 235 24.80 -10.59 -8.11
N LYS A 236 25.85 -11.40 -7.99
CA LYS A 236 25.74 -12.85 -8.10
C LYS A 236 25.41 -13.41 -6.74
N PHE A 237 24.83 -14.60 -6.74
CA PHE A 237 24.67 -15.36 -5.52
C PHE A 237 26.04 -15.67 -4.91
N GLY A 238 26.17 -15.39 -3.61
CA GLY A 238 27.42 -15.50 -2.86
C GLY A 238 28.21 -14.20 -2.76
N ASP A 239 27.87 -13.15 -3.50
CA ASP A 239 28.54 -11.86 -3.38
C ASP A 239 28.20 -11.19 -2.03
N VAL A 240 29.19 -10.53 -1.44
CA VAL A 240 29.01 -9.74 -0.21
C VAL A 240 28.65 -8.30 -0.62
N VAL A 241 27.39 -7.94 -0.40
CA VAL A 241 26.84 -6.64 -0.79
C VAL A 241 26.89 -5.68 0.41
N PRO A 242 27.46 -4.48 0.26
CA PRO A 242 27.47 -3.48 1.31
C PRO A 242 26.09 -2.84 1.51
N ILE A 243 25.74 -2.58 2.75
CA ILE A 243 24.57 -1.82 3.19
C ILE A 243 25.04 -0.47 3.69
N ALA A 244 24.53 0.59 3.08
CA ALA A 244 24.76 1.95 3.53
C ALA A 244 24.07 2.17 4.89
N GLY A 245 24.81 2.72 5.85
CA GLY A 245 24.28 3.15 7.14
C GLY A 245 23.59 4.51 7.06
N ARG A 246 23.33 5.11 8.22
CA ARG A 246 22.70 6.44 8.35
C ARG A 246 21.34 6.58 7.64
N MET A 247 20.63 5.47 7.47
CA MET A 247 19.37 5.39 6.74
C MET A 247 19.49 5.85 5.28
N GLU A 248 20.65 5.66 4.67
CA GLU A 248 20.82 5.83 3.23
C GLU A 248 20.22 4.61 2.50
N ARG A 249 19.61 4.86 1.33
CA ARG A 249 18.95 3.81 0.55
C ARG A 249 20.00 2.89 -0.07
N THR A 250 19.90 1.60 0.20
CA THR A 250 20.65 0.54 -0.49
C THR A 250 19.68 -0.19 -1.43
N ASP A 251 19.92 -0.10 -2.73
CA ASP A 251 19.09 -0.72 -3.77
C ASP A 251 19.99 -1.69 -4.56
N GLN A 252 19.69 -2.99 -4.49
CA GLN A 252 20.52 -4.03 -5.10
C GLN A 252 19.68 -4.97 -5.97
N ASP A 253 20.04 -5.01 -7.25
CA ASP A 253 19.51 -5.96 -8.24
C ASP A 253 20.45 -7.17 -8.38
N PHE A 254 19.87 -8.36 -8.48
CA PHE A 254 20.57 -9.62 -8.71
C PHE A 254 20.38 -10.13 -10.14
N VAL A 255 21.31 -10.97 -10.60
CA VAL A 255 21.33 -11.54 -11.96
C VAL A 255 20.05 -12.29 -12.36
N ASP A 256 19.30 -12.83 -11.39
CA ASP A 256 18.09 -13.60 -11.63
C ASP A 256 16.80 -12.78 -11.54
N GLY A 257 16.91 -11.47 -11.27
CA GLY A 257 15.78 -10.55 -11.12
C GLY A 257 15.29 -10.35 -9.68
N LEU A 258 15.91 -10.99 -8.67
CA LEU A 258 15.71 -10.62 -7.26
C LEU A 258 16.12 -9.17 -7.04
N VAL A 259 15.29 -8.42 -6.31
CA VAL A 259 15.61 -7.04 -5.90
C VAL A 259 15.47 -6.90 -4.40
N ILE A 260 16.47 -6.27 -3.79
CA ILE A 260 16.48 -5.96 -2.36
C ILE A 260 16.66 -4.44 -2.22
N ASP A 261 15.70 -3.81 -1.56
CA ASP A 261 15.69 -2.37 -1.27
C ASP A 261 15.60 -2.20 0.24
N LEU A 262 16.60 -1.56 0.85
CA LEU A 262 16.68 -1.46 2.30
C LEU A 262 17.31 -0.16 2.81
N PHE A 263 17.05 0.13 4.07
CA PHE A 263 17.61 1.23 4.84
C PHE A 263 18.14 0.69 6.16
N SER A 264 19.35 1.12 6.56
CA SER A 264 19.97 0.69 7.82
C SER A 264 20.58 1.89 8.56
N PRO A 265 20.48 1.98 9.89
CA PRO A 265 21.15 3.04 10.66
C PRO A 265 22.67 2.88 10.70
N SER A 266 23.19 1.65 10.56
CA SER A 266 24.62 1.33 10.60
C SER A 266 25.10 0.70 9.29
N ASN A 267 26.37 0.92 8.96
CA ASN A 267 27.01 0.27 7.82
C ASN A 267 27.13 -1.22 8.13
N ARG A 268 26.66 -2.08 7.22
CA ARG A 268 26.72 -3.54 7.38
C ARG A 268 26.87 -4.20 6.01
N THR A 269 26.85 -5.52 5.94
CA THR A 269 26.84 -6.24 4.66
C THR A 269 25.78 -7.34 4.67
N PHE A 270 25.37 -7.80 3.50
CA PHE A 270 24.56 -9.00 3.37
C PHE A 270 25.02 -9.86 2.20
N THR A 271 24.63 -11.13 2.24
CA THR A 271 24.89 -12.10 1.17
C THR A 271 23.60 -12.83 0.86
N VAL A 272 23.38 -13.11 -0.43
CA VAL A 272 22.26 -13.94 -0.91
C VAL A 272 22.83 -15.23 -1.48
N THR A 273 22.30 -16.37 -1.03
CA THR A 273 22.65 -17.71 -1.53
C THR A 273 21.40 -18.46 -1.94
N GLN A 274 21.53 -19.45 -2.81
CA GLN A 274 20.40 -20.25 -3.28
C GLN A 274 20.34 -21.58 -2.52
N ASN A 275 19.15 -22.00 -2.12
CA ASN A 275 18.88 -23.37 -1.71
C ASN A 275 18.06 -24.07 -2.81
N LEU A 276 18.69 -25.04 -3.48
CA LEU A 276 18.11 -25.80 -4.60
C LEU A 276 17.16 -26.92 -4.14
N ARG A 277 17.01 -27.14 -2.82
CA ARG A 277 16.10 -28.10 -2.23
C ARG A 277 15.25 -27.41 -1.15
N PRO A 278 14.43 -26.42 -1.53
CA PRO A 278 13.56 -25.73 -0.58
C PRO A 278 12.48 -26.67 -0.03
N LEU A 279 11.94 -26.30 1.13
CA LEU A 279 10.70 -26.90 1.64
C LEU A 279 9.59 -26.77 0.58
N ALA A 280 8.78 -27.80 0.40
CA ALA A 280 7.72 -27.78 -0.61
C ALA A 280 6.69 -26.65 -0.34
N GLY A 281 6.20 -26.02 -1.41
CA GLY A 281 5.35 -24.84 -1.33
C GLY A 281 3.92 -25.10 -0.82
N ASN A 282 3.56 -26.34 -0.54
CA ASN A 282 2.29 -26.74 0.09
C ASN A 282 2.28 -26.52 1.61
N PHE A 283 3.44 -26.30 2.24
CA PHE A 283 3.55 -26.08 3.66
C PHE A 283 3.58 -24.57 3.95
N VAL A 284 2.42 -23.98 4.25
CA VAL A 284 2.25 -22.53 4.42
C VAL A 284 1.56 -22.20 5.75
N SER A 285 2.03 -21.15 6.42
CA SER A 285 1.41 -20.58 7.62
C SER A 285 1.15 -19.08 7.44
N GLY A 286 0.24 -18.49 8.21
CA GLY A 286 -0.04 -17.03 8.15
C GLY A 286 -0.97 -16.57 7.01
N SER A 287 -1.43 -17.49 6.15
CA SER A 287 -2.45 -17.24 5.11
C SER A 287 -3.53 -18.32 5.17
N THR A 288 -4.77 -17.98 4.80
CA THR A 288 -5.92 -18.88 4.75
C THR A 288 -6.33 -19.15 3.29
N GLY A 289 -6.96 -20.29 3.02
CA GLY A 289 -7.54 -20.62 1.71
C GLY A 289 -6.89 -21.81 0.98
N GLY A 290 -6.97 -21.82 -0.35
CA GLY A 290 -6.56 -22.95 -1.19
C GLY A 290 -5.06 -23.31 -1.11
N THR A 291 -4.70 -24.47 -1.67
CA THR A 291 -3.34 -25.00 -1.63
C THR A 291 -2.34 -24.10 -2.34
N PHE A 292 -1.19 -23.86 -1.69
CA PHE A 292 -0.05 -23.14 -2.26
C PHE A 292 0.89 -24.08 -3.03
N MET A 293 1.57 -23.51 -4.01
CA MET A 293 2.60 -24.15 -4.81
C MET A 293 3.80 -23.23 -4.91
N ALA A 294 5.01 -23.81 -4.86
CA ALA A 294 6.23 -23.05 -5.12
C ALA A 294 6.34 -22.75 -6.62
N MET A 295 6.58 -21.50 -6.96
CA MET A 295 6.75 -21.03 -8.35
C MET A 295 8.22 -20.81 -8.72
N SER A 296 9.14 -20.93 -7.75
CA SER A 296 10.58 -20.90 -7.97
C SER A 296 11.21 -22.27 -7.71
N ASN A 297 12.22 -22.63 -8.51
CA ASN A 297 12.94 -23.90 -8.38
C ASN A 297 13.94 -23.92 -7.21
N TYR A 298 14.17 -22.77 -6.59
CA TYR A 298 15.05 -22.58 -5.44
C TYR A 298 14.46 -21.50 -4.52
N SER A 299 14.95 -21.47 -3.28
CA SER A 299 14.70 -20.39 -2.33
C SER A 299 15.95 -19.52 -2.15
N TYR A 300 15.73 -18.30 -1.70
CA TYR A 300 16.74 -17.27 -1.46
C TYR A 300 17.08 -17.21 0.02
N ILE A 301 18.30 -17.60 0.39
CA ILE A 301 18.81 -17.44 1.74
C ILE A 301 19.56 -16.12 1.81
N ILE A 302 19.00 -15.16 2.53
CA ILE A 302 19.61 -13.86 2.77
C ILE A 302 20.16 -13.84 4.19
N LYS A 303 21.41 -13.42 4.33
CA LYS A 303 22.08 -13.27 5.63
C LYS A 303 22.77 -11.93 5.73
N THR A 304 22.54 -11.20 6.80
CA THR A 304 23.32 -10.01 7.14
C THR A 304 24.54 -10.39 7.98
N SER A 305 25.55 -9.52 8.01
CA SER A 305 26.79 -9.77 8.76
C SER A 305 26.61 -9.92 10.27
N ASP A 306 25.54 -9.33 10.82
CA ASP A 306 25.33 -9.18 12.25
C ASP A 306 23.90 -9.49 12.71
N GLN A 307 23.12 -10.19 11.87
CA GLN A 307 21.73 -10.59 12.16
C GLN A 307 20.83 -9.39 12.52
N ALA A 308 20.91 -8.36 11.69
CA ALA A 308 20.21 -7.09 11.84
C ALA A 308 18.70 -7.26 12.11
N GLN A 309 18.18 -6.54 13.11
CA GLN A 309 16.75 -6.40 13.40
C GLN A 309 16.28 -4.94 13.44
N ASP A 310 17.17 -4.02 13.07
CA ASP A 310 17.00 -2.58 13.11
C ASP A 310 17.01 -1.94 11.71
N LEU A 311 16.67 -2.71 10.68
CA LEU A 311 16.64 -2.26 9.30
C LEU A 311 15.20 -2.09 8.79
N ILE A 312 15.01 -1.39 7.68
CA ILE A 312 13.74 -1.39 6.94
C ILE A 312 14.03 -1.96 5.57
N ALA A 313 13.54 -3.16 5.29
CA ALA A 313 13.78 -3.84 4.03
C ALA A 313 12.50 -4.15 3.27
N LYS A 314 12.70 -4.33 1.97
CA LYS A 314 11.75 -4.78 0.97
C LYS A 314 12.46 -5.80 0.10
N VAL A 315 11.83 -6.95 -0.09
CA VAL A 315 12.34 -8.04 -0.93
C VAL A 315 11.34 -8.27 -2.06
N GLU A 316 11.82 -8.27 -3.31
CA GLU A 316 11.02 -8.49 -4.50
C GLU A 316 11.49 -9.74 -5.25
N LEU A 317 10.61 -10.72 -5.36
CA LEU A 317 10.87 -11.96 -6.08
C LEU A 317 10.25 -11.89 -7.48
N PRO A 318 11.01 -12.17 -8.55
CA PRO A 318 10.48 -12.22 -9.91
C PRO A 318 9.61 -13.46 -10.10
N TYR A 319 8.57 -13.35 -10.92
CA TYR A 319 7.76 -14.47 -11.37
C TYR A 319 7.69 -14.52 -12.90
N ASP A 320 7.51 -15.72 -13.44
CA ASP A 320 7.27 -15.89 -14.88
C ASP A 320 5.75 -15.94 -15.16
N PRO A 321 5.20 -14.96 -15.92
CA PRO A 321 3.78 -14.95 -16.28
C PRO A 321 3.37 -16.17 -17.12
N VAL A 322 4.27 -16.76 -17.92
CA VAL A 322 3.96 -17.94 -18.74
C VAL A 322 3.78 -19.17 -17.85
N THR A 323 4.68 -19.39 -16.90
CA THR A 323 4.58 -20.49 -15.93
C THR A 323 3.34 -20.34 -15.04
N LEU A 324 2.99 -19.13 -14.59
CA LEU A 324 1.76 -18.88 -13.84
C LEU A 324 0.50 -19.20 -14.66
N ALA A 325 0.44 -18.72 -15.91
CA ALA A 325 -0.69 -18.99 -16.79
C ALA A 325 -0.84 -20.49 -17.10
N GLY A 326 0.27 -21.20 -17.31
CA GLY A 326 0.29 -22.65 -17.52
C GLY A 326 -0.22 -23.45 -16.31
N ALA A 327 -0.02 -22.93 -15.09
CA ALA A 327 -0.56 -23.51 -13.86
C ALA A 327 -2.02 -23.09 -13.56
N GLY A 328 -2.59 -22.16 -14.36
CA GLY A 328 -3.91 -21.59 -14.15
C GLY A 328 -3.97 -20.63 -12.95
N ILE A 329 -2.88 -19.90 -12.68
CA ILE A 329 -2.74 -19.02 -11.52
C ILE A 329 -2.71 -17.56 -11.97
N GLU A 330 -3.53 -16.71 -11.34
CA GLU A 330 -3.47 -15.27 -11.58
C GLU A 330 -2.24 -14.64 -10.92
N PRO A 331 -1.58 -13.63 -11.56
CA PRO A 331 -0.48 -12.89 -10.94
C PRO A 331 -0.86 -12.26 -9.60
N ALA A 332 -2.14 -11.89 -9.42
CA ALA A 332 -2.68 -11.38 -8.17
C ALA A 332 -2.73 -12.42 -7.04
N ASN A 333 -2.30 -13.67 -7.26
CA ASN A 333 -2.24 -14.76 -6.27
C ASN A 333 -0.81 -15.26 -6.01
N THR A 334 0.19 -14.42 -6.26
CA THR A 334 1.58 -14.70 -5.89
C THR A 334 1.95 -14.09 -4.54
N TYR A 335 2.78 -14.78 -3.77
CA TYR A 335 3.15 -14.43 -2.40
C TYR A 335 4.65 -14.68 -2.18
N VAL A 336 5.26 -13.87 -1.31
CA VAL A 336 6.61 -14.14 -0.80
C VAL A 336 6.46 -14.92 0.51
N GLY A 337 6.88 -16.17 0.51
CA GLY A 337 6.94 -16.99 1.72
C GLY A 337 8.29 -16.84 2.41
N ARG A 338 8.30 -16.61 3.72
CA ARG A 338 9.51 -16.65 4.56
C ARG A 338 9.52 -17.93 5.39
N LEU A 339 10.63 -18.66 5.39
CA LEU A 339 10.72 -19.90 6.17
C LEU A 339 10.48 -19.60 7.67
N SER A 340 9.58 -20.34 8.29
CA SER A 340 9.26 -20.21 9.71
C SER A 340 10.48 -20.54 10.59
N ALA A 341 10.50 -20.02 11.82
CA ALA A 341 11.60 -20.26 12.75
C ALA A 341 11.82 -21.75 13.07
N ASP A 342 10.75 -22.56 13.04
CA ASP A 342 10.78 -24.01 13.21
C ASP A 342 11.14 -24.77 11.90
N ARG A 343 11.28 -24.06 10.78
CA ARG A 343 11.59 -24.60 9.44
C ARG A 343 10.58 -25.61 8.89
N THR A 344 9.36 -25.60 9.41
CA THR A 344 8.31 -26.55 9.00
C THR A 344 7.31 -25.97 8.01
N SER A 345 7.29 -24.66 7.82
CA SER A 345 6.34 -23.98 6.92
C SER A 345 6.92 -22.69 6.33
N TRP A 346 6.31 -22.22 5.25
CA TRP A 346 6.50 -20.90 4.69
C TRP A 346 5.47 -19.94 5.29
N ALA A 347 5.92 -19.03 6.13
CA ALA A 347 5.09 -17.95 6.66
C ALA A 347 4.82 -16.91 5.57
N ILE A 348 3.54 -16.63 5.31
CA ILE A 348 3.07 -15.58 4.41
C ILE A 348 2.48 -14.45 5.25
N ASP A 349 2.83 -13.21 4.92
CA ASP A 349 2.22 -12.01 5.48
C ASP A 349 1.44 -11.26 4.38
N GLU A 350 0.13 -11.44 4.36
CA GLU A 350 -0.75 -10.79 3.38
C GLU A 350 -0.87 -9.28 3.56
N THR A 351 -0.64 -8.78 4.78
CA THR A 351 -0.77 -7.35 5.09
C THR A 351 0.44 -6.54 4.60
N ARG A 352 1.59 -7.20 4.47
CA ARG A 352 2.85 -6.64 3.95
C ARG A 352 3.12 -7.06 2.51
N ARG A 353 2.19 -7.78 1.89
CA ARG A 353 2.27 -8.23 0.50
C ARG A 353 1.90 -7.12 -0.46
N ASN A 354 2.61 -7.04 -1.57
CA ASN A 354 2.20 -6.26 -2.72
C ASN A 354 2.66 -6.95 -4.02
N VAL A 355 1.90 -6.82 -5.10
CA VAL A 355 2.23 -7.41 -6.40
C VAL A 355 2.41 -6.29 -7.42
N HIS A 356 3.55 -6.29 -8.11
CA HIS A 356 3.84 -5.37 -9.19
C HIS A 356 3.65 -6.09 -10.53
N VAL A 357 2.47 -5.94 -11.13
CA VAL A 357 2.09 -6.67 -12.35
C VAL A 357 2.90 -6.22 -13.58
N SER A 358 3.19 -4.93 -13.73
CA SER A 358 3.99 -4.41 -14.87
C SER A 358 5.46 -4.84 -14.86
N GLU A 359 5.99 -5.25 -13.72
CA GLU A 359 7.40 -5.66 -13.56
C GLU A 359 7.55 -7.16 -13.31
N ASN A 360 6.45 -7.92 -13.34
CA ASN A 360 6.41 -9.35 -13.03
C ASN A 360 7.09 -9.70 -11.69
N LYS A 361 6.82 -8.90 -10.63
CA LYS A 361 7.43 -9.09 -9.30
C LYS A 361 6.41 -9.15 -8.18
N THR A 362 6.70 -9.98 -7.19
CA THR A 362 5.94 -10.09 -5.94
C THR A 362 6.83 -9.65 -4.79
N ARG A 363 6.33 -8.76 -3.93
CA ARG A 363 7.14 -8.16 -2.87
C ARG A 363 6.52 -8.29 -1.49
N ILE A 364 7.40 -8.40 -0.51
CA ILE A 364 7.11 -8.21 0.91
C ILE A 364 7.79 -6.92 1.37
N VAL A 365 7.05 -6.05 2.04
CA VAL A 365 7.52 -4.72 2.46
C VAL A 365 7.54 -4.59 3.98
N LYS A 366 8.13 -3.49 4.49
CA LYS A 366 8.15 -3.15 5.93
C LYS A 366 8.78 -4.26 6.76
N MET A 367 9.85 -4.87 6.27
CA MET A 367 10.59 -5.89 7.02
C MET A 367 11.56 -5.20 7.96
N GLU A 368 11.62 -5.66 9.21
CA GLU A 368 12.54 -5.12 10.24
C GLU A 368 13.88 -5.89 10.27
N SER A 369 13.90 -7.06 9.64
CA SER A 369 15.07 -7.93 9.52
C SER A 369 15.05 -8.59 8.15
N LEU A 370 16.23 -8.67 7.52
CA LEU A 370 16.41 -9.27 6.20
C LEU A 370 16.79 -10.75 6.28
N ASP A 371 17.33 -11.20 7.42
CA ASP A 371 17.80 -12.57 7.60
C ASP A 371 16.68 -13.59 7.48
N GLY A 372 16.85 -14.56 6.59
CA GLY A 372 15.88 -15.63 6.40
C GLY A 372 16.01 -16.33 5.06
N GLU A 373 15.12 -17.29 4.87
CA GLU A 373 14.96 -17.99 3.60
C GLU A 373 13.62 -17.58 2.98
N PHE A 374 13.62 -17.18 1.72
CA PHE A 374 12.47 -16.64 1.00
C PHE A 374 12.17 -17.46 -0.25
N ILE A 375 10.91 -17.64 -0.58
CA ILE A 375 10.49 -18.36 -1.79
C ILE A 375 9.28 -17.69 -2.42
N LEU A 376 9.15 -17.80 -3.74
CA LEU A 376 7.95 -17.38 -4.44
C LEU A 376 6.92 -18.51 -4.37
N LEU A 377 5.77 -18.19 -3.78
CA LEU A 377 4.61 -19.08 -3.71
C LEU A 377 3.48 -18.52 -4.56
N ALA A 378 2.60 -19.39 -5.05
CA ALA A 378 1.36 -18.95 -5.65
C ALA A 378 0.20 -19.89 -5.31
N ARG A 379 -1.01 -19.34 -5.31
CA ARG A 379 -2.24 -20.04 -4.93
C ARG A 379 -3.14 -20.19 -6.14
N ARG A 380 -3.57 -21.42 -6.43
CA ARG A 380 -4.31 -21.78 -7.66
C ARG A 380 -5.74 -21.25 -7.71
N ASN A 381 -6.40 -21.15 -6.56
CA ASN A 381 -7.79 -20.68 -6.47
C ASN A 381 -7.88 -19.53 -5.48
N ILE A 382 -8.32 -18.34 -5.91
CA ILE A 382 -9.16 -17.53 -5.01
C ILE A 382 -10.42 -18.36 -4.84
N ASP A 383 -10.42 -19.26 -3.85
CA ASP A 383 -11.68 -19.68 -3.27
C ASP A 383 -12.37 -18.39 -2.82
N ASN A 384 -13.44 -18.02 -3.53
CA ASN A 384 -14.36 -16.95 -3.15
C ASN A 384 -15.15 -17.33 -1.87
N ALA A 385 -14.75 -18.39 -1.16
CA ALA A 385 -15.16 -18.66 0.20
C ALA A 385 -14.45 -17.65 1.11
N ASN A 386 -15.23 -16.68 1.59
CA ASN A 386 -14.91 -15.66 2.59
C ASN A 386 -13.53 -15.83 3.26
N VAL A 387 -12.69 -14.79 3.17
CA VAL A 387 -11.41 -14.67 3.91
C VAL A 387 -11.57 -15.00 5.41
N PHE A 388 -12.79 -14.85 5.93
CA PHE A 388 -13.21 -15.25 7.28
C PHE A 388 -14.46 -16.13 7.26
N VAL A 389 -14.43 -17.27 7.96
CA VAL A 389 -15.59 -18.16 8.08
C VAL A 389 -16.65 -17.53 8.99
N GLN A 390 -17.90 -17.48 8.54
CA GLN A 390 -19.04 -17.05 9.38
C GLN A 390 -19.47 -18.16 10.33
N TYR A 391 -20.03 -17.79 11.47
CA TYR A 391 -20.58 -18.76 12.43
C TYR A 391 -21.90 -19.40 11.96
N GLY A 392 -22.13 -20.62 12.43
CA GLY A 392 -23.33 -21.41 12.20
C GLY A 392 -23.17 -22.45 11.10
N PHE A 393 -24.27 -23.12 10.75
CA PHE A 393 -24.24 -24.32 9.89
C PHE A 393 -24.40 -24.00 8.39
N GLY A 394 -23.70 -24.76 7.54
CA GLY A 394 -23.80 -24.69 6.07
C GLY A 394 -22.45 -24.85 5.36
N GLU A 395 -22.47 -25.17 4.07
CA GLU A 395 -21.25 -25.38 3.26
C GLU A 395 -20.33 -24.15 3.25
N THR A 396 -20.88 -22.93 3.20
CA THR A 396 -20.10 -21.68 3.23
C THR A 396 -19.66 -21.23 4.63
N ARG A 397 -20.01 -22.00 5.67
CA ARG A 397 -19.71 -21.73 7.10
C ARG A 397 -18.91 -22.85 7.75
N THR A 398 -18.41 -23.76 6.92
CA THR A 398 -17.66 -24.93 7.34
C THR A 398 -16.25 -24.82 6.77
N ALA A 399 -15.26 -24.90 7.65
CA ALA A 399 -13.86 -24.94 7.29
C ALA A 399 -13.47 -26.35 6.87
N ASN A 400 -12.82 -26.48 5.71
CA ASN A 400 -12.34 -27.77 5.21
C ASN A 400 -10.83 -27.86 5.41
N PHE A 401 -10.40 -28.92 6.09
CA PHE A 401 -9.00 -29.29 6.25
C PHE A 401 -8.74 -30.53 5.39
N SER A 402 -7.74 -30.47 4.52
CA SER A 402 -7.45 -31.55 3.56
C SER A 402 -6.75 -32.76 4.19
N GLY A 403 -6.29 -32.66 5.43
CA GLY A 403 -5.35 -33.60 6.03
C GLY A 403 -3.94 -33.50 5.44
N GLY A 404 -2.98 -34.19 6.06
CA GLY A 404 -1.57 -34.26 5.67
C GLY A 404 -0.58 -33.89 6.78
N VAL A 405 0.71 -33.91 6.45
CA VAL A 405 1.81 -33.64 7.39
C VAL A 405 2.00 -32.14 7.71
N GLY A 406 1.16 -31.25 7.17
CA GLY A 406 1.27 -29.79 7.34
C GLY A 406 0.20 -29.20 8.26
N VAL A 407 0.53 -28.07 8.90
CA VAL A 407 -0.42 -27.26 9.67
C VAL A 407 -1.28 -26.45 8.69
N GLN A 408 -2.59 -26.49 8.87
CA GLN A 408 -3.58 -25.73 8.12
C GLN A 408 -4.29 -24.76 9.07
N GLU A 409 -4.57 -23.55 8.60
CA GLU A 409 -5.22 -22.52 9.43
C GLU A 409 -6.55 -22.07 8.87
N VAL A 410 -7.48 -21.75 9.77
CA VAL A 410 -8.74 -21.08 9.43
C VAL A 410 -9.07 -20.01 10.46
N GLU A 411 -9.57 -18.86 10.01
CA GLU A 411 -10.00 -17.76 10.85
C GLU A 411 -11.49 -17.46 10.64
N PHE A 412 -12.20 -17.23 11.74
CA PHE A 412 -13.59 -16.84 11.76
C PHE A 412 -13.73 -15.31 11.80
N VAL A 413 -14.93 -14.81 11.49
CA VAL A 413 -15.23 -13.37 11.36
C VAL A 413 -14.89 -12.50 12.57
N ASP A 414 -14.76 -13.08 13.77
CA ASP A 414 -14.39 -12.36 14.99
C ASP A 414 -12.89 -12.40 15.31
N GLY A 415 -12.09 -13.13 14.52
CA GLY A 415 -10.67 -13.38 14.74
C GLY A 415 -10.33 -14.67 15.49
N LEU A 416 -11.31 -15.52 15.80
CA LEU A 416 -11.08 -16.89 16.30
C LEU A 416 -10.36 -17.70 15.22
N ARG A 417 -9.20 -18.25 15.56
CA ARG A 417 -8.36 -18.99 14.62
C ARG A 417 -8.06 -20.39 15.12
N PHE A 418 -8.14 -21.37 14.23
CA PHE A 418 -7.68 -22.73 14.45
C PHE A 418 -6.46 -22.99 13.59
N SER A 419 -5.45 -23.62 14.18
CA SER A 419 -4.22 -24.06 13.53
C SER A 419 -4.09 -25.56 13.77
N VAL A 420 -4.32 -26.36 12.73
CA VAL A 420 -4.56 -27.81 12.84
C VAL A 420 -3.67 -28.57 11.88
N GLN A 421 -2.96 -29.57 12.40
CA GLN A 421 -2.24 -30.58 11.65
C GLN A 421 -2.89 -31.93 11.92
N SER A 422 -3.54 -32.51 10.91
CA SER A 422 -4.18 -33.82 11.00
C SER A 422 -3.78 -34.67 9.83
N ALA A 423 -3.55 -35.97 10.04
CA ALA A 423 -3.26 -36.89 8.94
C ALA A 423 -4.49 -37.06 8.02
N ASP A 424 -5.69 -36.99 8.59
CA ASP A 424 -6.94 -37.23 7.90
C ASP A 424 -7.65 -35.92 7.52
N PRO A 425 -8.38 -35.88 6.38
CA PRO A 425 -9.22 -34.75 6.07
C PRO A 425 -10.34 -34.61 7.10
N LEU A 426 -10.59 -33.38 7.54
CA LEU A 426 -11.66 -33.06 8.47
C LEU A 426 -12.34 -31.75 8.09
N ARG A 427 -13.61 -31.63 8.43
CA ARG A 427 -14.40 -30.39 8.33
C ARG A 427 -14.70 -29.87 9.71
N LEU A 428 -14.67 -28.56 9.91
CA LEU A 428 -14.90 -27.89 11.18
C LEU A 428 -15.96 -26.80 11.04
N ASN A 429 -16.92 -26.79 11.94
CA ASN A 429 -17.96 -25.78 12.06
C ASN A 429 -17.89 -25.15 13.46
N VAL A 430 -18.19 -23.86 13.56
CA VAL A 430 -18.32 -23.17 14.84
C VAL A 430 -19.63 -22.41 14.88
N ASP A 431 -20.38 -22.59 15.96
CA ASP A 431 -21.61 -21.83 16.25
C ASP A 431 -21.47 -21.05 17.56
N LEU A 432 -22.29 -20.01 17.74
CA LEU A 432 -22.30 -19.19 18.94
C LEU A 432 -23.51 -19.54 19.81
N LYS A 433 -23.24 -19.97 21.05
CA LYS A 433 -24.29 -20.23 22.04
C LYS A 433 -24.31 -19.14 23.10
N PHE A 434 -25.44 -18.44 23.21
CA PHE A 434 -25.63 -17.38 24.19
C PHE A 434 -26.16 -17.91 25.52
N GLY A 435 -25.76 -17.26 26.61
CA GLY A 435 -26.20 -17.61 27.96
C GLY A 435 -25.21 -18.54 28.65
N VAL A 436 -24.34 -17.96 29.46
CA VAL A 436 -23.39 -18.69 30.32
C VAL A 436 -23.95 -18.70 31.73
N ALA A 437 -24.48 -19.85 32.16
CA ALA A 437 -25.00 -20.00 33.51
C ALA A 437 -23.86 -19.96 34.54
N LYS A 438 -24.11 -19.41 35.72
CA LYS A 438 -23.07 -19.21 36.76
C LYS A 438 -22.49 -20.54 37.23
N GLU A 439 -23.29 -21.60 37.21
CA GLU A 439 -22.94 -22.96 37.60
C GLU A 439 -21.95 -23.61 36.61
N MET A 440 -21.89 -23.10 35.37
CA MET A 440 -20.96 -23.59 34.35
C MET A 440 -19.56 -22.99 34.54
N VAL A 441 -19.43 -21.88 35.28
CA VAL A 441 -18.17 -21.15 35.45
C VAL A 441 -17.48 -21.60 36.74
N PRO A 442 -16.19 -21.98 36.71
CA PRO A 442 -15.42 -22.27 37.92
C PRO A 442 -15.46 -21.14 38.95
N SER A 443 -15.48 -21.51 40.23
CA SER A 443 -15.42 -20.56 41.35
C SER A 443 -14.20 -19.64 41.24
N GLY A 444 -14.40 -18.33 41.45
CA GLY A 444 -13.33 -17.32 41.36
C GLY A 444 -13.09 -16.74 39.97
N MET A 445 -13.85 -17.20 38.97
CA MET A 445 -13.76 -16.73 37.59
C MET A 445 -15.07 -16.13 37.09
N GLN A 446 -14.98 -15.30 36.07
CA GLN A 446 -16.12 -14.76 35.33
C GLN A 446 -15.93 -14.99 33.84
N SER A 447 -17.03 -15.20 33.09
CA SER A 447 -16.95 -15.26 31.64
C SER A 447 -16.65 -13.88 31.05
N LEU A 448 -15.70 -13.81 30.13
CA LEU A 448 -15.37 -12.56 29.42
C LEU A 448 -16.48 -12.14 28.46
N TYR A 449 -17.10 -13.12 27.78
CA TYR A 449 -18.16 -12.91 26.79
C TYR A 449 -19.49 -13.51 27.26
N ALA A 450 -20.60 -13.01 26.70
CA ALA A 450 -21.94 -13.52 27.00
C ALA A 450 -22.31 -14.79 26.19
N PHE A 451 -21.35 -15.31 25.41
CA PHE A 451 -21.52 -16.45 24.52
C PHE A 451 -20.34 -17.41 24.64
N THR A 452 -20.52 -18.61 24.12
CA THR A 452 -19.50 -19.66 23.98
C THR A 452 -19.38 -20.08 22.52
N TRP A 453 -18.19 -20.54 22.13
CA TRP A 453 -17.97 -21.11 20.80
C TRP A 453 -18.22 -22.62 20.86
N VAL A 454 -19.23 -23.08 20.13
CA VAL A 454 -19.56 -24.49 19.99
C VAL A 454 -18.87 -25.00 18.73
N VAL A 455 -17.78 -25.75 18.92
CA VAL A 455 -16.96 -26.30 17.83
C VAL A 455 -17.37 -27.74 17.57
N ASN A 456 -17.66 -28.03 16.31
CA ASN A 456 -18.05 -29.36 15.85
C ASN A 456 -17.24 -29.73 14.60
N THR A 457 -16.62 -30.90 14.61
CA THR A 457 -15.80 -31.43 13.54
C THR A 457 -16.35 -32.74 13.01
N THR A 458 -16.21 -32.93 11.70
CA THR A 458 -16.48 -34.24 11.08
C THR A 458 -15.36 -35.20 11.45
N ASN A 459 -15.73 -36.46 11.72
CA ASN A 459 -14.77 -37.52 12.08
C ASN A 459 -14.05 -37.32 13.45
N ALA A 460 -14.71 -36.63 14.39
CA ALA A 460 -14.32 -36.38 15.78
C ALA A 460 -13.58 -37.51 16.52
N GLN A 461 -13.88 -38.78 16.21
CA GLN A 461 -13.31 -39.95 16.89
C GLN A 461 -12.16 -40.63 16.15
N ASN A 462 -11.92 -40.29 14.88
CA ASN A 462 -10.92 -40.95 14.03
C ASN A 462 -9.81 -40.03 13.53
N ALA A 463 -9.98 -38.70 13.58
CA ALA A 463 -8.95 -37.77 13.10
C ALA A 463 -7.75 -37.78 14.07
N THR A 464 -6.62 -38.32 13.62
CA THR A 464 -5.37 -38.21 14.37
C THR A 464 -4.84 -36.78 14.25
N LEU A 465 -4.96 -36.01 15.34
CA LEU A 465 -4.43 -34.66 15.43
C LEU A 465 -2.97 -34.74 15.89
N ALA A 466 -2.04 -34.39 15.00
CA ALA A 466 -0.62 -34.30 15.34
C ALA A 466 -0.31 -33.01 16.11
N LYS A 467 -1.02 -31.92 15.79
CA LYS A 467 -0.93 -30.63 16.47
C LYS A 467 -2.23 -29.86 16.28
N ALA A 468 -2.74 -29.25 17.34
CA ALA A 468 -3.90 -28.38 17.26
C ALA A 468 -3.76 -27.22 18.25
N ASP A 469 -3.84 -26.00 17.74
CA ASP A 469 -3.83 -24.78 18.54
C ASP A 469 -5.08 -23.95 18.22
N VAL A 470 -5.66 -23.33 19.25
CA VAL A 470 -6.80 -22.43 19.11
C VAL A 470 -6.42 -21.06 19.63
N ILE A 471 -6.64 -20.02 18.82
CA ILE A 471 -6.32 -18.64 19.14
C ILE A 471 -7.63 -17.87 19.25
N PHE A 472 -7.92 -17.37 20.44
CA PHE A 472 -9.14 -16.63 20.77
C PHE A 472 -8.89 -15.12 20.68
N PRO A 473 -9.81 -14.36 20.06
CA PRO A 473 -9.77 -12.90 20.08
C PRO A 473 -10.17 -12.40 21.48
N ILE A 474 -9.54 -11.31 21.92
CA ILE A 474 -9.82 -10.65 23.20
C ILE A 474 -10.18 -9.19 22.95
N ASN A 475 -11.29 -8.77 23.53
CA ASN A 475 -11.62 -7.36 23.68
C ASN A 475 -10.96 -6.81 24.95
N GLN A 476 -9.85 -6.06 24.78
CA GLN A 476 -9.09 -5.49 25.90
C GLN A 476 -9.93 -4.57 26.79
N ALA A 477 -10.87 -3.81 26.22
CA ALA A 477 -11.72 -2.91 27.00
C ALA A 477 -12.66 -3.67 27.96
N LEU A 478 -13.17 -4.83 27.55
CA LEU A 478 -13.96 -5.71 28.42
C LEU A 478 -13.11 -6.30 29.53
N VAL A 479 -11.91 -6.77 29.21
CA VAL A 479 -10.96 -7.29 30.22
C VAL A 479 -10.64 -6.21 31.25
N GLN A 480 -10.30 -4.99 30.82
CA GLN A 480 -9.99 -3.88 31.72
C GLN A 480 -11.19 -3.51 32.62
N LYS A 481 -12.40 -3.48 32.05
CA LYS A 481 -13.63 -3.22 32.82
C LYS A 481 -13.88 -4.28 33.90
N MET A 482 -13.61 -5.55 33.60
CA MET A 482 -13.77 -6.66 34.56
C MET A 482 -12.64 -6.74 35.57
N ALA A 483 -11.43 -6.31 35.20
CA ALA A 483 -10.23 -6.38 36.03
C ALA A 483 -10.14 -5.27 37.09
N GLY A 484 -10.94 -4.21 36.97
CA GLY A 484 -10.98 -3.10 37.95
C GLY A 484 -9.64 -2.35 38.11
N GLY A 485 -8.75 -2.40 37.11
CA GLY A 485 -7.42 -1.79 37.15
C GLY A 485 -6.30 -2.70 37.70
N GLY A 486 -6.62 -3.89 38.23
CA GLY A 486 -5.64 -4.94 38.53
C GLY A 486 -5.26 -5.74 37.28
N GLY A 487 -4.12 -6.43 37.30
CA GLY A 487 -3.77 -7.37 36.23
C GLY A 487 -4.71 -8.57 36.24
N ALA A 488 -5.57 -8.72 35.23
CA ALA A 488 -6.45 -9.88 35.08
C ALA A 488 -5.83 -10.94 34.17
N LYS A 489 -5.95 -12.21 34.60
CA LYS A 489 -5.53 -13.37 33.80
C LYS A 489 -6.73 -13.86 33.00
N VAL A 490 -6.61 -13.88 31.67
CA VAL A 490 -7.62 -14.45 30.77
C VAL A 490 -7.19 -15.86 30.41
N LEU A 491 -8.04 -16.84 30.70
CA LEU A 491 -7.77 -18.26 30.55
C LEU A 491 -8.83 -18.91 29.65
N PRO A 492 -8.43 -19.65 28.61
CA PRO A 492 -9.38 -20.38 27.80
C PRO A 492 -9.82 -21.65 28.55
N ALA A 493 -11.10 -22.00 28.46
CA ALA A 493 -11.67 -23.18 29.09
C ALA A 493 -12.57 -23.95 28.11
N LYS A 494 -12.63 -25.27 28.26
CA LYS A 494 -13.34 -26.18 27.35
C LYS A 494 -14.25 -27.12 28.13
N ARG A 495 -15.37 -27.52 27.53
CA ARG A 495 -16.16 -28.67 27.97
C ARG A 495 -16.57 -29.55 26.78
N PRO A 496 -16.91 -30.83 27.00
CA PRO A 496 -17.39 -31.70 25.94
C PRO A 496 -18.69 -31.19 25.29
N LEU A 497 -18.86 -31.49 24.00
CA LEU A 497 -20.06 -31.15 23.25
C LEU A 497 -21.29 -31.83 23.89
N GLY A 498 -22.37 -31.07 24.11
CA GLY A 498 -23.61 -31.61 24.69
C GLY A 498 -23.53 -31.99 26.17
N ALA A 499 -22.50 -31.55 26.90
CA ALA A 499 -22.40 -31.80 28.34
C ALA A 499 -23.62 -31.25 29.11
N PRO A 500 -24.05 -31.91 30.20
CA PRO A 500 -25.14 -31.42 31.04
C PRO A 500 -24.88 -30.00 31.54
N GLY A 501 -25.93 -29.20 31.74
CA GLY A 501 -25.80 -27.81 32.17
C GLY A 501 -25.12 -27.61 33.54
N THR A 502 -24.98 -28.69 34.32
CA THR A 502 -24.29 -28.75 35.61
C THR A 502 -22.78 -29.02 35.49
N LYS A 503 -22.28 -29.43 34.32
CA LYS A 503 -20.84 -29.65 34.11
C LYS A 503 -20.15 -28.31 33.82
N ALA A 504 -19.26 -27.91 34.73
CA ALA A 504 -18.47 -26.69 34.60
C ALA A 504 -17.42 -26.80 33.48
N PHE A 505 -16.98 -25.66 32.96
CA PHE A 505 -15.86 -25.56 32.03
C PHE A 505 -14.54 -25.90 32.74
N GLU A 506 -13.71 -26.70 32.08
CA GLU A 506 -12.38 -27.05 32.56
C GLU A 506 -11.36 -26.09 31.94
N VAL A 507 -10.57 -25.43 32.80
CA VAL A 507 -9.55 -24.47 32.33
C VAL A 507 -8.44 -25.23 31.61
N MET A 508 -8.15 -24.80 30.38
CA MET A 508 -7.12 -25.43 29.57
C MET A 508 -5.73 -24.95 30.02
N ASN A 509 -4.88 -25.91 30.42
CA ASN A 509 -3.46 -25.76 30.74
C ASN A 509 -3.17 -24.65 31.78
N ARG A 510 -3.24 -24.96 33.08
CA ARG A 510 -3.04 -23.96 34.16
C ARG A 510 -1.59 -23.48 34.33
N ASP A 511 -0.62 -24.34 34.04
CA ASP A 511 0.80 -24.16 34.40
C ASP A 511 1.63 -23.48 33.29
N GLY A 512 1.20 -23.59 32.03
CA GLY A 512 1.88 -22.95 30.88
C GLY A 512 1.60 -21.45 30.69
N PHE A 513 0.63 -20.90 31.43
CA PHE A 513 0.19 -19.50 31.30
C PHE A 513 0.81 -18.56 32.35
N GLY A 514 1.90 -18.99 33.01
CA GLY A 514 2.61 -18.27 34.07
C GLY A 514 3.21 -16.90 33.69
N GLY A 515 2.92 -16.37 32.51
CA GLY A 515 3.28 -15.01 32.15
C GLY A 515 2.92 -14.69 30.69
N ALA A 516 1.65 -14.52 30.35
CA ALA A 516 1.29 -14.06 29.01
C ALA A 516 -0.11 -13.44 28.91
N LEU A 517 -0.28 -12.25 29.46
CA LEU A 517 -0.78 -11.15 28.63
C LEU A 517 0.37 -10.70 27.71
N LYS A 518 0.97 -11.62 26.94
CA LYS A 518 1.77 -11.22 25.80
C LYS A 518 0.74 -10.89 24.75
N ALA A 519 0.29 -9.63 24.79
CA ALA A 519 -0.30 -9.01 23.62
C ALA A 519 0.70 -9.27 22.49
N LEU A 520 0.39 -10.22 21.62
CA LEU A 520 1.05 -10.36 20.34
C LEU A 520 0.66 -9.10 19.57
N ALA A 521 1.47 -8.05 19.76
CA ALA A 521 1.37 -6.78 19.06
C ALA A 521 1.87 -6.99 17.62
N SER A 522 1.16 -7.82 16.87
CA SER A 522 1.23 -7.87 15.42
C SER A 522 -0.16 -7.52 14.90
N SER A 523 -0.36 -6.22 14.68
CA SER A 523 -1.35 -5.63 13.77
C SER A 523 -2.85 -5.99 13.89
N GLY A 524 -3.34 -6.58 15.00
CA GLY A 524 -4.78 -6.77 15.17
C GLY A 524 -5.21 -7.46 16.47
N GLY A 525 -5.65 -6.66 17.46
CA GLY A 525 -6.32 -7.13 18.69
C GLY A 525 -5.43 -7.92 19.68
N ALA A 526 -5.83 -7.96 20.95
CA ALA A 526 -5.22 -8.90 21.89
C ALA A 526 -5.77 -10.31 21.64
N LYS A 527 -4.93 -11.35 21.76
CA LYS A 527 -5.30 -12.75 21.50
C LYS A 527 -4.79 -13.67 22.62
N VAL A 528 -5.53 -14.73 22.95
CA VAL A 528 -5.12 -15.82 23.86
C VAL A 528 -4.95 -17.08 23.03
N ARG A 529 -3.85 -17.83 23.21
CA ARG A 529 -3.62 -19.11 22.53
C ARG A 529 -3.77 -20.28 23.51
N ALA A 530 -4.66 -21.22 23.21
CA ALA A 530 -4.68 -22.56 23.78
C ALA A 530 -3.85 -23.48 22.87
N ALA A 531 -2.67 -23.90 23.34
CA ALA A 531 -1.78 -24.76 22.57
C ALA A 531 -1.95 -26.24 22.93
N GLY A 532 -1.79 -27.12 21.94
CA GLY A 532 -1.84 -28.58 22.15
C GLY A 532 -3.22 -29.10 22.57
N VAL A 533 -4.27 -28.61 21.92
CA VAL A 533 -5.67 -28.97 22.23
C VAL A 533 -5.96 -30.40 21.77
N GLU A 534 -6.30 -31.28 22.72
CA GLU A 534 -6.73 -32.64 22.43
C GLU A 534 -8.21 -32.66 22.03
N GLY A 535 -8.46 -33.08 20.78
CA GLY A 535 -9.79 -33.07 20.14
C GLY A 535 -10.31 -31.64 19.92
N LEU A 536 -10.78 -31.33 18.71
CA LEU A 536 -11.30 -29.99 18.40
C LEU A 536 -12.76 -29.80 18.85
N ASP A 537 -13.49 -30.89 19.05
CA ASP A 537 -14.90 -30.81 19.45
C ASP A 537 -15.08 -30.36 20.89
N GLY A 538 -16.03 -29.46 21.08
CA GLY A 538 -16.42 -29.01 22.40
C GLY A 538 -16.99 -27.61 22.40
N GLU A 539 -17.37 -27.19 23.59
CA GLU A 539 -17.78 -25.82 23.84
C GLU A 539 -16.63 -25.09 24.54
N TYR A 540 -16.25 -23.95 23.99
CA TYR A 540 -15.10 -23.14 24.42
C TYR A 540 -15.57 -21.79 24.96
N ILE A 541 -14.84 -21.29 25.96
CA ILE A 541 -15.11 -20.01 26.61
C ILE A 541 -13.80 -19.35 27.06
N LEU A 542 -13.80 -18.01 27.16
CA LEU A 542 -12.74 -17.26 27.84
C LEU A 542 -13.19 -16.85 29.24
N LEU A 543 -12.39 -17.20 30.24
CA LEU A 543 -12.63 -16.87 31.64
C LEU A 543 -11.62 -15.84 32.12
N VAL A 544 -12.07 -14.90 32.94
CA VAL A 544 -11.25 -13.90 33.61
C VAL A 544 -11.15 -14.28 35.08
N GLU A 545 -9.92 -14.42 35.57
CA GLU A 545 -9.63 -14.61 36.99
C GLU A 545 -9.69 -13.25 37.70
N THR A 546 -10.66 -13.08 38.61
CA THR A 546 -10.80 -11.85 39.41
C THR A 546 -9.90 -11.92 40.65
N ALA A 547 -9.04 -10.92 40.86
CA ALA A 547 -8.20 -10.82 42.04
C ALA A 547 -9.08 -10.71 43.31
N GLY A 548 -9.28 -11.84 44.00
CA GLY A 548 -10.15 -11.90 45.18
C GLY A 548 -10.50 -13.29 45.72
N SER A 549 -10.17 -14.39 45.05
CA SER A 549 -10.41 -15.75 45.62
C SER A 549 -9.17 -16.64 45.53
N VAL A 550 -8.12 -16.29 46.27
CA VAL A 550 -7.12 -17.29 46.64
C VAL A 550 -7.69 -18.07 47.81
N ALA A 551 -8.12 -19.31 47.57
CA ALA A 551 -8.26 -20.28 48.66
C ALA A 551 -6.87 -20.52 49.25
N PRO A 552 -6.68 -20.53 50.59
CA PRO A 552 -5.37 -20.66 51.17
C PRO A 552 -4.78 -22.03 50.82
N THR A 553 -3.74 -22.04 49.99
CA THR A 553 -2.86 -23.18 49.81
C THR A 553 -2.22 -23.48 51.16
N LYS A 554 -2.56 -24.65 51.73
CA LYS A 554 -1.82 -25.24 52.86
C LYS A 554 -0.32 -25.18 52.56
N PRO A 555 0.53 -24.73 53.49
CA PRO A 555 1.98 -24.76 53.29
C PRO A 555 2.43 -26.22 53.13
N ALA A 556 3.26 -26.44 52.12
CA ALA A 556 3.88 -27.72 51.82
C ALA A 556 4.67 -28.22 53.04
N GLY A 557 4.39 -29.45 53.45
CA GLY A 557 5.17 -30.14 54.48
C GLY A 557 6.62 -30.27 54.03
N GLU A 558 7.52 -29.68 54.81
CA GLU A 558 8.92 -30.10 54.81
C GLU A 558 8.99 -31.53 55.31
N THR A 559 9.47 -32.43 54.46
CA THR A 559 10.00 -33.71 54.89
C THR A 559 11.18 -34.05 54.00
N ARG A 560 12.38 -33.72 54.47
CA ARG A 560 13.61 -34.45 54.11
C ARG A 560 14.35 -34.77 55.39
N GLU A 561 14.24 -36.03 55.79
CA GLU A 561 15.15 -36.66 56.74
C GLU A 561 16.58 -36.68 56.18
N GLY A 562 17.55 -36.41 57.06
CA GLY A 562 18.97 -36.40 56.74
C GLY A 562 19.88 -36.34 57.97
N LYS A 563 19.73 -37.33 58.86
CA LYS A 563 20.73 -37.94 59.77
C LYS A 563 21.87 -37.09 60.43
N ILE A 564 21.82 -37.18 61.77
CA ILE A 564 22.90 -37.50 62.75
C ILE A 564 23.87 -36.39 63.18
N GLY A 565 23.78 -36.04 64.47
CA GLY A 565 24.86 -35.50 65.28
C GLY A 565 24.40 -35.20 66.72
N LYS A 566 24.73 -36.09 67.67
CA LYS A 566 24.62 -35.89 69.14
C LYS A 566 25.31 -34.57 69.55
N VAL A 567 24.94 -33.88 70.64
CA VAL A 567 25.44 -34.10 72.02
C VAL A 567 24.80 -33.07 72.99
N SER A 568 24.35 -33.55 74.17
CA SER A 568 24.13 -32.95 75.53
C SER A 568 23.56 -31.51 75.68
N GLY A 569 22.53 -31.23 76.51
CA GLY A 569 22.54 -31.23 78.00
C GLY A 569 23.05 -29.86 78.49
N GLU A 570 22.25 -28.93 79.01
CA GLU A 570 21.81 -28.68 80.41
C GLU A 570 20.93 -27.38 80.38
N GLU A 571 19.74 -27.33 80.98
CA GLU A 571 19.45 -26.64 82.27
C GLU A 571 20.22 -25.32 82.51
N ASP A 572 19.62 -24.18 82.13
CA ASP A 572 19.01 -23.15 83.03
C ASP A 572 18.44 -21.97 82.22
#